data_AF-A0A8H6HD08-F1
#
_entry.id   AF-A0A8H6HD08-F1
#
_cell.length_a   1.000
_cell.length_b   1.000
_cell.length_c   1.000
_cell.angle_alpha   90.00
_cell.angle_beta   90.00
_cell.angle_gamma   90.00
#
_symmetry.space_group_name_H-M   'P 1'
#
loop_
_entity.id
_entity.type
_entity.pdbx_description
1 polymer ?
#
loop_
_entity_poly.entity_id
_entity_poly.type
_entity_poly.pdbx_seq_one_letter_code
_entity_poly.pdbx_strand_id
1 'polypeptide(L)'
;MATPFGPETLKATLGILRNCSLDYGLALASRIGPELTTKLPSEWISGLSPDDQTICFRATLISWAVARLVPKVMQLKVVLADQKKKHILVSAGTGSGKTLPMALNMLLDDPARQSITMTLSPLKRLQLSQLETFNGLFDTCTVVLNEDTPRDLAWFAKYLWDQARRARGKAVHAIVTTEQLQKSKAGHMSMIGQLIRNPFFYRYIARINVDEAHCIHIDGLPHYGMDAFRPAWGRLDEIKALLPRSTRWSLFSATFPPHILDTVQKKLLPSDYEHIHITSN
;
A
#
# COMPACT_ATOMS: atom_id res chain seq x y z
N MET A 1 -30.04 -13.76 2.81
CA MET A 1 -29.07 -14.85 2.61
C MET A 1 -27.96 -14.68 3.62
N ALA A 2 -27.67 -15.70 4.43
CA ALA A 2 -26.51 -15.68 5.32
C ALA A 2 -25.25 -15.57 4.45
N THR A 3 -24.32 -14.68 4.81
CA THR A 3 -23.04 -14.63 4.10
C THR A 3 -22.29 -15.96 4.36
N PRO A 4 -21.40 -16.42 3.47
CA PRO A 4 -20.62 -17.65 3.71
C PRO A 4 -19.75 -17.55 4.98
N PHE A 5 -19.56 -16.34 5.50
CA PHE A 5 -18.82 -16.02 6.72
C PHE A 5 -19.70 -16.00 7.99
N GLY A 6 -21.00 -16.28 7.88
CA GLY A 6 -21.94 -16.24 9.00
C GLY A 6 -22.61 -14.87 9.21
N PRO A 7 -23.27 -14.66 10.36
CA PRO A 7 -23.97 -13.41 10.70
C PRO A 7 -23.03 -12.32 11.26
N GLU A 8 -21.73 -12.57 11.30
CA GLU A 8 -20.77 -11.68 11.94
C GLU A 8 -20.58 -10.36 11.20
N THR A 9 -20.18 -9.32 11.93
CA THR A 9 -19.75 -8.05 11.33
C THR A 9 -18.49 -8.25 10.48
N LEU A 10 -18.30 -7.42 9.45
CA LEU A 10 -17.08 -7.47 8.61
C LEU A 10 -15.80 -7.41 9.46
N LYS A 11 -15.78 -6.59 10.51
CA LYS A 11 -14.64 -6.49 11.43
C LYS A 11 -14.31 -7.81 12.12
N ALA A 12 -15.32 -8.53 12.60
CA ALA A 12 -15.15 -9.84 13.24
C ALA A 12 -14.67 -10.88 12.22
N THR A 13 -15.30 -10.92 11.04
CA THR A 13 -14.87 -11.79 9.93
C THR A 13 -13.40 -11.56 9.55
N LEU A 14 -12.97 -10.30 9.41
CA LEU A 14 -11.57 -9.98 9.11
C LEU A 14 -10.62 -10.43 10.23
N GLY A 15 -11.05 -10.40 11.49
CA GLY A 15 -10.27 -10.92 12.63
C GLY A 15 -9.99 -12.43 12.50
N ILE A 16 -11.01 -13.20 12.10
CA ILE A 16 -10.88 -14.64 11.85
C ILE A 16 -9.99 -14.89 10.63
N LEU A 17 -10.28 -14.23 9.51
CA LEU A 17 -9.58 -14.48 8.25
C LEU A 17 -8.10 -14.10 8.27
N ARG A 18 -7.66 -13.12 9.07
CA ARG A 18 -6.23 -12.80 9.24
C ARG A 18 -5.43 -13.93 9.88
N ASN A 19 -6.10 -14.76 10.69
CA ASN A 19 -5.45 -15.73 11.57
C ASN A 19 -5.82 -17.18 11.25
N CYS A 20 -6.67 -17.41 10.25
CA CYS A 20 -7.13 -18.77 9.93
C CYS A 20 -5.99 -19.67 9.45
N SER A 21 -6.12 -20.97 9.71
CA SER A 21 -5.22 -22.00 9.16
C SER A 21 -5.49 -22.25 7.68
N LEU A 22 -4.56 -22.94 7.01
CA LEU A 22 -4.75 -23.38 5.63
C LEU A 22 -6.01 -24.24 5.47
N ASP A 23 -6.21 -25.23 6.35
CA ASP A 23 -7.37 -26.14 6.32
C ASP A 23 -8.69 -25.38 6.43
N TYR A 24 -8.75 -24.41 7.36
CA TYR A 24 -9.93 -23.55 7.50
C TYR A 24 -10.15 -22.73 6.23
N GLY A 25 -9.08 -22.17 5.65
CA GLY A 25 -9.15 -21.39 4.42
C GLY A 25 -9.68 -22.19 3.24
N LEU A 26 -9.18 -23.42 3.06
CA LEU A 26 -9.63 -24.36 2.03
C LEU A 26 -11.10 -24.75 2.22
N ALA A 27 -11.49 -25.11 3.44
CA ALA A 27 -12.87 -25.46 3.76
C ALA A 27 -13.83 -24.29 3.49
N LEU A 28 -13.43 -23.07 3.84
CA LEU A 28 -14.23 -21.88 3.60
C LEU A 28 -14.32 -21.53 2.11
N ALA A 29 -13.22 -21.65 1.36
CA ALA A 29 -13.21 -21.47 -0.09
C ALA A 29 -14.19 -22.45 -0.77
N SER A 30 -14.18 -23.72 -0.38
CA SER A 30 -15.13 -24.73 -0.87
C SER A 30 -16.58 -24.41 -0.51
N ARG A 31 -16.85 -23.85 0.68
CA ARG A 31 -18.19 -23.40 1.09
C ARG A 31 -18.69 -22.18 0.30
N ILE A 32 -17.79 -21.27 -0.09
CA ILE A 32 -18.13 -20.15 -0.97
C ILE A 32 -18.51 -20.67 -2.37
N GLY A 33 -17.86 -21.73 -2.81
CA GLY A 33 -18.23 -22.46 -4.02
C GLY A 33 -17.56 -21.91 -5.29
N PRO A 34 -18.13 -22.26 -6.46
CA PRO A 34 -17.48 -22.06 -7.76
C PRO A 34 -17.08 -20.62 -8.07
N GLU A 35 -17.80 -19.62 -7.54
CA GLU A 35 -17.53 -18.21 -7.82
C GLU A 35 -16.12 -17.77 -7.38
N LEU A 36 -15.58 -18.39 -6.33
CA LEU A 36 -14.23 -18.18 -5.85
C LEU A 36 -13.28 -19.25 -6.38
N THR A 37 -13.64 -20.53 -6.28
CA THR A 37 -12.71 -21.64 -6.56
C THR A 37 -12.30 -21.73 -8.03
N THR A 38 -13.18 -21.35 -8.96
CA THR A 38 -12.87 -21.35 -10.41
C THR A 38 -11.95 -20.21 -10.84
N LYS A 39 -11.91 -19.11 -10.07
CA LYS A 39 -11.08 -17.93 -10.35
C LYS A 39 -9.76 -17.94 -9.57
N LEU A 40 -9.63 -18.85 -8.60
CA LEU A 40 -8.43 -18.99 -7.79
C LEU A 40 -7.29 -19.49 -8.69
N PRO A 41 -6.08 -18.92 -8.61
CA PRO A 41 -4.91 -19.45 -9.31
C PRO A 41 -4.37 -20.70 -8.59
N SER A 42 -5.19 -21.75 -8.49
CA SER A 42 -4.97 -22.93 -7.64
C SER A 42 -3.68 -23.67 -7.95
N GLU A 43 -3.33 -23.82 -9.23
CA GLU A 43 -2.08 -24.47 -9.66
C GLU A 43 -0.84 -23.71 -9.18
N TRP A 44 -0.88 -22.38 -9.27
CA TRP A 44 0.22 -21.56 -8.77
C TRP A 44 0.31 -21.62 -7.24
N ILE A 45 -0.83 -21.57 -6.54
CA ILE A 45 -0.87 -21.64 -5.07
C ILE A 45 -0.38 -23.00 -4.57
N SER A 46 -0.80 -24.11 -5.18
CA SER A 46 -0.41 -25.45 -4.73
C SER A 46 1.09 -25.73 -4.85
N GLY A 47 1.79 -25.01 -5.74
CA GLY A 47 3.26 -25.05 -5.86
C GLY A 47 4.02 -24.28 -4.78
N LEU A 48 3.34 -23.55 -3.88
CA LEU A 48 3.96 -22.77 -2.81
C LEU A 48 4.14 -23.59 -1.53
N SER A 49 4.97 -23.10 -0.60
CA SER A 49 5.07 -23.69 0.74
C SER A 49 3.74 -23.56 1.51
N PRO A 50 3.46 -24.42 2.51
CA PRO A 50 2.23 -24.33 3.30
C PRO A 50 2.00 -22.96 3.96
N ASP A 51 3.06 -22.29 4.40
CA ASP A 51 2.97 -20.93 4.97
C ASP A 51 2.56 -19.89 3.92
N ASP A 52 3.13 -19.98 2.73
CA ASP A 52 2.78 -19.09 1.61
C ASP A 52 1.37 -19.36 1.09
N GLN A 53 0.96 -20.63 1.01
CA GLN A 53 -0.42 -21.01 0.72
C GLN A 53 -1.37 -20.39 1.73
N THR A 54 -1.05 -20.47 3.02
CA THR A 54 -1.85 -19.86 4.09
C THR A 54 -2.01 -18.36 3.85
N ILE A 55 -0.93 -17.63 3.56
CA ILE A 55 -1.00 -16.19 3.27
C ILE A 55 -1.88 -15.91 2.04
N CYS A 56 -1.72 -16.68 0.96
CA CYS A 56 -2.51 -16.53 -0.26
C CYS A 56 -4.00 -16.76 -0.03
N PHE A 57 -4.37 -17.78 0.74
CA PHE A 57 -5.76 -18.05 1.10
C PHE A 57 -6.35 -16.95 1.99
N ARG A 58 -5.60 -16.49 3.01
CA ARG A 58 -6.02 -15.36 3.84
C ARG A 58 -6.27 -14.10 3.00
N ALA A 59 -5.34 -13.75 2.13
CA ALA A 59 -5.45 -12.61 1.23
C ALA A 59 -6.68 -12.73 0.30
N THR A 60 -6.89 -13.91 -0.28
CA THR A 60 -8.01 -14.16 -1.20
C THR A 60 -9.35 -14.10 -0.49
N LEU A 61 -9.48 -14.72 0.68
CA LEU A 61 -10.72 -14.71 1.45
C LEU A 61 -11.06 -13.33 1.98
N ILE A 62 -10.07 -12.54 2.41
CA ILE A 62 -10.26 -11.13 2.79
C ILE A 62 -10.70 -10.31 1.58
N SER A 63 -10.03 -10.46 0.43
CA SER A 63 -10.41 -9.82 -0.83
C SER A 63 -11.86 -10.14 -1.20
N TRP A 64 -12.26 -11.40 -1.04
CA TRP A 64 -13.62 -11.84 -1.31
C TRP A 64 -14.64 -11.27 -0.32
N ALA A 65 -14.32 -11.28 0.98
CA ALA A 65 -15.21 -10.77 2.03
C ALA A 65 -15.50 -9.28 1.86
N VAL A 66 -14.49 -8.50 1.47
CA VAL A 66 -14.57 -7.04 1.37
C VAL A 66 -15.08 -6.58 0.01
N ALA A 67 -14.54 -7.14 -1.08
CA ALA A 67 -14.75 -6.61 -2.43
C ALA A 67 -15.31 -7.64 -3.43
N ARG A 68 -15.50 -8.91 -3.03
CA ARG A 68 -15.87 -10.02 -3.94
C ARG A 68 -14.90 -10.19 -5.11
N LEU A 69 -13.63 -9.86 -4.89
CA LEU A 69 -12.54 -9.99 -5.86
C LEU A 69 -11.65 -11.18 -5.53
N VAL A 70 -11.22 -11.91 -6.56
CA VAL A 70 -10.20 -12.96 -6.43
C VAL A 70 -8.86 -12.41 -6.95
N PRO A 71 -7.81 -12.34 -6.11
CA PRO A 71 -6.52 -11.79 -6.53
C PRO A 71 -5.85 -12.66 -7.61
N LYS A 72 -5.31 -12.00 -8.63
CA LYS A 72 -4.44 -12.61 -9.65
C LYS A 72 -3.08 -12.97 -9.05
N VAL A 73 -2.35 -13.88 -9.71
CA VAL A 73 -1.00 -14.31 -9.30
C VAL A 73 -0.08 -13.14 -8.98
N MET A 74 -0.05 -12.10 -9.82
CA MET A 74 0.73 -10.88 -9.58
C MET A 74 0.45 -10.26 -8.22
N GLN A 75 -0.83 -10.10 -7.90
CA GLN A 75 -1.28 -9.42 -6.70
C GLN A 75 -0.95 -10.26 -5.47
N LEU A 76 -1.09 -11.59 -5.56
CA LEU A 76 -0.66 -12.51 -4.51
C LEU A 76 0.86 -12.50 -4.30
N LYS A 77 1.67 -12.42 -5.36
CA LYS A 77 3.13 -12.24 -5.24
C LYS A 77 3.49 -10.96 -4.47
N VAL A 78 2.81 -9.84 -4.74
CA VAL A 78 3.00 -8.59 -4.00
C VAL A 78 2.64 -8.76 -2.53
N VAL A 79 1.53 -9.44 -2.25
CA VAL A 79 1.10 -9.70 -0.87
C VAL A 79 2.10 -10.59 -0.12
N LEU A 80 2.54 -11.69 -0.74
CA LEU A 80 3.54 -12.59 -0.16
C LEU A 80 4.84 -11.86 0.18
N ALA A 81 5.37 -11.08 -0.77
CA ALA A 81 6.59 -10.32 -0.56
C ALA A 81 6.46 -9.32 0.61
N ASP A 82 5.31 -8.62 0.72
CA ASP A 82 5.06 -7.70 1.84
C ASP A 82 5.00 -8.44 3.18
N GLN A 83 4.28 -9.57 3.25
CA GLN A 83 4.16 -10.36 4.47
C GLN A 83 5.51 -10.93 4.91
N LYS A 84 6.39 -11.29 3.95
CA LYS A 84 7.79 -11.66 4.16
C LYS A 84 8.74 -10.49 4.42
N LYS A 85 8.20 -9.28 4.60
CA LYS A 85 8.93 -8.05 4.95
C LYS A 85 9.96 -7.61 3.91
N LYS A 86 9.72 -7.92 2.63
CA LYS A 86 10.57 -7.46 1.52
C LYS A 86 10.13 -6.09 1.02
N HIS A 87 11.07 -5.36 0.43
CA HIS A 87 10.75 -4.25 -0.47
C HIS A 87 10.31 -4.82 -1.82
N ILE A 88 9.48 -4.08 -2.55
CA ILE A 88 8.82 -4.59 -3.75
C ILE A 88 8.95 -3.57 -4.88
N LEU A 89 9.25 -4.05 -6.09
CA LEU A 89 9.11 -3.28 -7.33
C LEU A 89 8.15 -4.02 -8.25
N VAL A 90 7.08 -3.36 -8.68
CA VAL A 90 6.06 -3.91 -9.56
C VAL A 90 6.08 -3.16 -10.88
N SER A 91 6.46 -3.87 -11.94
CA SER A 91 6.37 -3.42 -13.33
C SER A 91 5.18 -4.10 -13.99
N ALA A 92 4.03 -3.43 -14.01
CA ALA A 92 2.80 -3.98 -14.57
C ALA A 92 1.91 -2.88 -15.14
N GLY A 93 1.41 -3.07 -16.36
CA GLY A 93 0.63 -2.10 -17.10
C GLY A 93 -0.58 -1.52 -16.35
N THR A 94 -1.12 -0.42 -16.85
CA THR A 94 -2.36 0.17 -16.31
C THR A 94 -3.51 -0.84 -16.41
N GLY A 95 -4.39 -0.87 -15.41
CA GLY A 95 -5.47 -1.86 -15.34
C GLY A 95 -5.07 -3.26 -14.84
N SER A 96 -3.78 -3.52 -14.61
CA SER A 96 -3.31 -4.80 -14.01
C SER A 96 -3.78 -5.04 -12.57
N GLY A 97 -4.36 -4.02 -11.93
CA GLY A 97 -4.96 -4.14 -10.59
C GLY A 97 -3.96 -3.91 -9.44
N LYS A 98 -2.96 -3.03 -9.62
CA LYS A 98 -1.93 -2.70 -8.60
C LYS A 98 -2.50 -2.20 -7.27
N THR A 99 -3.68 -1.59 -7.27
CA THR A 99 -4.35 -1.08 -6.06
C THR A 99 -4.80 -2.19 -5.10
N LEU A 100 -5.25 -3.34 -5.62
CA LEU A 100 -5.75 -4.43 -4.77
C LEU A 100 -4.70 -4.93 -3.77
N PRO A 101 -3.46 -5.29 -4.17
CA PRO A 101 -2.47 -5.75 -3.20
C PRO A 101 -2.03 -4.66 -2.20
N MET A 102 -2.11 -3.36 -2.55
CA MET A 102 -1.92 -2.28 -1.56
C MET A 102 -2.98 -2.36 -0.45
N ALA A 103 -4.25 -2.57 -0.81
CA ALA A 103 -5.35 -2.73 0.13
C ALA A 103 -5.22 -4.01 0.96
N LEU A 104 -4.95 -5.15 0.31
CA LEU A 104 -4.84 -6.43 0.99
C LEU A 104 -3.73 -6.46 2.04
N ASN A 105 -2.60 -5.81 1.76
CA ASN A 105 -1.52 -5.71 2.73
C ASN A 105 -1.94 -4.94 3.99
N MET A 106 -2.75 -3.88 3.86
CA MET A 106 -3.33 -3.18 5.01
C MET A 106 -4.38 -4.03 5.73
N LEU A 107 -5.24 -4.71 4.98
CA LEU A 107 -6.30 -5.54 5.54
C LEU A 107 -5.76 -6.77 6.25
N LEU A 108 -4.59 -7.29 5.85
CA LEU A 108 -3.89 -8.40 6.50
C LEU A 108 -3.14 -8.00 7.76
N ASP A 109 -2.86 -6.70 7.96
CA ASP A 109 -2.16 -6.26 9.16
C ASP A 109 -2.97 -6.55 10.43
N ASP A 110 -2.23 -6.86 11.48
CA ASP A 110 -2.76 -6.92 12.83
C ASP A 110 -3.20 -5.51 13.29
N PRO A 111 -4.51 -5.29 13.54
CA PRO A 111 -5.02 -4.01 14.00
C PRO A 111 -4.38 -3.51 15.32
N ALA A 112 -3.87 -4.42 16.16
CA ALA A 112 -3.22 -4.07 17.43
C ALA A 112 -1.92 -3.27 17.21
N ARG A 113 -1.27 -3.40 16.05
CA ARG A 113 -0.07 -2.63 15.70
C ARG A 113 -0.36 -1.18 15.32
N GLN A 114 -1.61 -0.84 15.02
CA GLN A 114 -2.05 0.50 14.61
C GLN A 114 -1.24 1.10 13.44
N SER A 115 -0.75 0.22 12.55
CA SER A 115 0.07 0.57 11.40
C SER A 115 -0.59 1.60 10.49
N ILE A 116 0.23 2.47 9.91
CA ILE A 116 -0.11 3.39 8.84
C ILE A 116 0.60 2.92 7.58
N THR A 117 -0.14 2.87 6.47
CA THR A 117 0.42 2.84 5.13
C THR A 117 0.30 4.22 4.51
N MET A 118 1.37 4.71 3.87
CA MET A 118 1.28 5.91 3.05
C MET A 118 1.43 5.55 1.59
N THR A 119 0.59 6.09 0.71
CA THR A 119 0.69 5.93 -0.74
C THR A 119 1.05 7.28 -1.35
N LEU A 120 2.22 7.36 -1.98
CA LEU A 120 2.67 8.53 -2.71
C LEU A 120 2.04 8.48 -4.10
N SER A 121 1.31 9.54 -4.46
CA SER A 121 0.57 9.59 -5.72
C SER A 121 0.79 10.95 -6.40
N PRO A 122 1.04 10.99 -7.73
CA PRO A 122 1.40 12.22 -8.41
C PRO A 122 0.23 13.18 -8.62
N LEU A 123 -1.00 12.68 -8.80
CA LEU A 123 -2.11 13.48 -9.33
C LEU A 123 -3.29 13.54 -8.36
N LYS A 124 -3.78 14.73 -8.03
CA LYS A 124 -4.98 14.92 -7.16
C LYS A 124 -6.19 14.11 -7.63
N ARG A 125 -6.47 14.11 -8.94
CA ARG A 125 -7.60 13.35 -9.50
C ARG A 125 -7.45 11.84 -9.26
N LEU A 126 -6.22 11.33 -9.35
CA LEU A 126 -5.92 9.93 -9.02
C LEU A 126 -6.09 9.66 -7.53
N GLN A 127 -5.70 10.60 -6.66
CA GLN A 127 -5.91 10.49 -5.21
C GLN A 127 -7.38 10.38 -4.83
N LEU A 128 -8.27 11.14 -5.48
CA LEU A 128 -9.72 11.07 -5.22
C LEU A 128 -10.31 9.72 -5.61
N SER A 129 -9.98 9.22 -6.80
CA SER A 129 -10.43 7.88 -7.24
C SER A 129 -9.92 6.77 -6.33
N GLN A 130 -8.65 6.87 -5.88
CA GLN A 130 -8.09 5.95 -4.89
C GLN A 130 -8.81 6.06 -3.54
N LEU A 131 -9.08 7.28 -3.05
CA LEU A 131 -9.79 7.53 -1.80
C LEU A 131 -11.19 6.88 -1.79
N GLU A 132 -11.95 7.07 -2.87
CA GLU A 132 -13.27 6.45 -3.08
C GLU A 132 -13.17 4.93 -3.07
N THR A 133 -12.16 4.38 -3.76
CA THR A 133 -11.92 2.93 -3.78
C THR A 133 -11.58 2.40 -2.39
N PHE A 134 -10.65 3.03 -1.67
CA PHE A 134 -10.23 2.52 -0.36
C PHE A 134 -11.31 2.66 0.72
N ASN A 135 -12.02 3.79 0.79
CA ASN A 135 -13.09 3.96 1.76
C ASN A 135 -14.36 3.20 1.36
N GLY A 136 -14.73 3.21 0.08
CA GLY A 136 -16.00 2.65 -0.40
C GLY A 136 -15.95 1.16 -0.67
N LEU A 137 -14.93 0.68 -1.39
CA LEU A 137 -14.81 -0.74 -1.75
C LEU A 137 -14.06 -1.54 -0.69
N PHE A 138 -12.99 -0.98 -0.10
CA PHE A 138 -12.13 -1.71 0.82
C PHE A 138 -12.40 -1.45 2.32
N ASP A 139 -13.39 -0.64 2.66
CA ASP A 139 -13.73 -0.22 4.03
C ASP A 139 -12.50 0.18 4.88
N THR A 140 -11.56 0.87 4.23
CA THR A 140 -10.27 1.25 4.80
C THR A 140 -10.25 2.76 5.04
N CYS A 141 -10.24 3.18 6.31
CA CYS A 141 -10.20 4.59 6.68
C CYS A 141 -8.96 5.29 6.08
N THR A 142 -9.20 5.99 4.98
CA THR A 142 -8.19 6.63 4.13
C THR A 142 -8.40 8.13 4.11
N VAL A 143 -7.30 8.87 4.15
CA VAL A 143 -7.28 10.33 3.97
C VAL A 143 -6.36 10.73 2.82
N VAL A 144 -6.64 11.88 2.20
CA VAL A 144 -5.79 12.49 1.16
C VAL A 144 -5.06 13.70 1.75
N LEU A 145 -3.77 13.80 1.45
CA LEU A 145 -2.86 14.85 1.90
C LEU A 145 -2.18 15.50 0.69
N ASN A 146 -2.58 16.73 0.35
CA ASN A 146 -2.11 17.55 -0.77
C ASN A 146 -2.22 19.05 -0.39
N GLU A 147 -2.07 19.98 -1.34
CA GLU A 147 -2.14 21.42 -0.99
C GLU A 147 -3.50 21.90 -0.48
N ASP A 148 -4.58 21.14 -0.71
CA ASP A 148 -5.94 21.47 -0.24
C ASP A 148 -6.22 20.91 1.16
N THR A 149 -5.24 20.25 1.79
CA THR A 149 -5.41 19.66 3.11
C THR A 149 -5.59 20.74 4.18
N PRO A 150 -6.64 20.66 5.01
CA PRO A 150 -6.86 21.63 6.07
C PRO A 150 -5.66 21.70 7.01
N ARG A 151 -5.25 22.91 7.42
CA ARG A 151 -4.20 23.11 8.45
C ARG A 151 -4.75 22.98 9.88
N ASP A 152 -5.92 22.37 10.04
CA ASP A 152 -6.62 22.23 11.30
C ASP A 152 -6.03 21.11 12.17
N LEU A 153 -5.54 21.48 13.35
CA LEU A 153 -5.01 20.53 14.34
C LEU A 153 -6.06 19.51 14.79
N ALA A 154 -7.34 19.89 14.87
CA ALA A 154 -8.41 18.97 15.25
C ALA A 154 -8.64 17.89 14.18
N TRP A 155 -8.58 18.26 12.89
CA TRP A 155 -8.61 17.31 11.78
C TRP A 155 -7.43 16.33 11.86
N PHE A 156 -6.20 16.83 12.05
CA PHE A 156 -5.02 15.98 12.19
C PHE A 156 -5.10 15.05 13.42
N ALA A 157 -5.58 15.55 14.56
CA ALA A 157 -5.80 14.75 15.76
C ALA A 157 -6.81 13.61 15.52
N LYS A 158 -7.91 13.92 14.82
CA LYS A 158 -8.96 12.95 14.51
C LYS A 158 -8.46 11.83 13.59
N TYR A 159 -7.68 12.15 12.56
CA TYR A 159 -7.34 11.18 11.52
C TYR A 159 -5.92 10.62 11.61
N LEU A 160 -4.92 11.40 12.01
CA LEU A 160 -3.52 10.97 11.94
C LEU A 160 -2.85 10.92 13.32
N TRP A 161 -2.75 12.04 14.02
CA TRP A 161 -1.99 12.15 15.26
C TRP A 161 -2.51 13.27 16.17
N ASP A 162 -2.94 12.89 17.37
CA ASP A 162 -3.24 13.83 18.44
C ASP A 162 -1.95 14.11 19.22
N GLN A 163 -1.41 15.32 19.03
CA GLN A 163 -0.15 15.73 19.67
C GLN A 163 -0.28 15.88 21.19
N ALA A 164 -1.44 16.31 21.69
CA ALA A 164 -1.65 16.52 23.12
C ALA A 164 -1.75 15.17 23.85
N ARG A 165 -2.48 14.21 23.27
CA ARG A 165 -2.65 12.87 23.85
C ARG A 165 -1.55 11.89 23.46
N ARG A 166 -0.67 12.28 22.52
CA ARG A 166 0.32 11.40 21.88
C ARG A 166 -0.30 10.11 21.38
N ALA A 167 -1.45 10.24 20.72
CA ALA A 167 -2.31 9.12 20.34
C ALA A 167 -2.57 9.09 18.84
N ARG A 168 -2.78 7.88 18.31
CA ARG A 168 -3.11 7.65 16.91
C ARG A 168 -4.54 8.10 16.59
N GLY A 169 -4.69 8.76 15.45
CA GLY A 169 -5.99 8.99 14.84
C GLY A 169 -6.55 7.77 14.12
N LYS A 170 -7.70 7.94 13.48
CA LYS A 170 -8.48 6.83 12.87
C LYS A 170 -7.93 6.28 11.56
N ALA A 171 -7.19 7.08 10.79
CA ALA A 171 -6.78 6.70 9.44
C ALA A 171 -5.67 5.65 9.50
N VAL A 172 -5.85 4.55 8.77
CA VAL A 172 -4.82 3.50 8.58
C VAL A 172 -4.06 3.69 7.27
N HIS A 173 -4.60 4.54 6.39
CA HIS A 173 -4.03 4.85 5.09
C HIS A 173 -4.03 6.36 4.82
N ALA A 174 -2.92 6.87 4.30
CA ALA A 174 -2.82 8.25 3.84
C ALA A 174 -2.28 8.28 2.40
N ILE A 175 -3.02 8.90 1.49
CA ILE A 175 -2.56 9.15 0.12
C ILE A 175 -1.96 10.55 0.09
N VAL A 176 -0.70 10.68 -0.33
CA VAL A 176 0.09 11.90 -0.13
C VAL A 176 0.73 12.32 -1.44
N THR A 177 0.69 13.62 -1.77
CA THR A 177 1.57 14.16 -2.83
C THR A 177 2.98 14.32 -2.27
N THR A 178 4.01 13.96 -3.03
CA THR A 178 5.41 13.95 -2.54
C THR A 178 5.86 15.32 -2.01
N GLU A 179 5.35 16.41 -2.56
CA GLU A 179 5.62 17.79 -2.14
C GLU A 179 5.25 18.05 -0.67
N GLN A 180 4.24 17.35 -0.13
CA GLN A 180 3.83 17.52 1.26
C GLN A 180 4.85 16.98 2.26
N LEU A 181 5.79 16.12 1.83
CA LEU A 181 6.78 15.51 2.73
C LEU A 181 8.04 16.36 2.91
N GLN A 182 8.16 17.44 2.15
CA GLN A 182 9.34 18.29 2.10
C GLN A 182 9.02 19.74 2.47
N LYS A 183 10.07 20.55 2.64
CA LYS A 183 9.92 21.99 2.79
C LYS A 183 9.50 22.58 1.45
N SER A 184 8.51 23.46 1.47
CA SER A 184 8.16 24.31 0.33
C SER A 184 9.32 25.24 -0.04
N LYS A 185 9.23 25.90 -1.21
CA LYS A 185 10.22 26.92 -1.63
C LYS A 185 10.41 28.04 -0.61
N ALA A 186 9.36 28.36 0.16
CA ALA A 186 9.40 29.35 1.24
C ALA A 186 9.98 28.80 2.56
N GLY A 187 10.49 27.56 2.58
CA GLY A 187 11.09 26.93 3.76
C GLY A 187 10.09 26.30 4.73
N HIS A 188 8.78 26.50 4.54
CA HIS A 188 7.73 25.97 5.41
C HIS A 188 7.45 24.49 5.14
N MET A 189 7.20 23.72 6.20
CA MET A 189 6.85 22.30 6.12
C MET A 189 5.36 22.09 6.42
N SER A 190 4.72 21.23 5.62
CA SER A 190 3.34 20.83 5.88
C SER A 190 3.20 20.09 7.22
N MET A 191 1.98 19.96 7.72
CA MET A 191 1.69 19.19 8.93
C MET A 191 2.15 17.73 8.81
N ILE A 192 1.89 17.05 7.69
CA ILE A 192 2.37 15.67 7.50
C ILE A 192 3.90 15.62 7.39
N GLY A 193 4.53 16.60 6.74
CA GLY A 193 5.98 16.73 6.69
C GLY A 193 6.61 16.84 8.08
N GLN A 194 5.95 17.55 9.01
CA GLN A 194 6.35 17.61 10.42
C GLN A 194 6.12 16.27 11.13
N LEU A 195 4.95 15.64 10.92
CA LEU A 195 4.61 14.38 11.58
C LEU A 195 5.55 13.24 11.19
N ILE A 196 5.95 13.09 9.93
CA ILE A 196 6.88 12.01 9.52
C ILE A 196 8.28 12.16 10.12
N ARG A 197 8.61 13.32 10.71
CA ARG A 197 9.85 13.59 11.44
C ARG A 197 9.68 13.47 12.96
N ASN A 198 8.45 13.24 13.44
CA ASN A 198 8.15 13.05 14.85
C ASN A 198 8.35 11.57 15.23
N PRO A 199 9.26 11.24 16.18
CA PRO A 199 9.54 9.86 16.57
C PRO A 199 8.36 9.13 17.21
N PHE A 200 7.42 9.85 17.80
CA PHE A 200 6.20 9.24 18.32
C PHE A 200 5.22 8.83 17.22
N PHE A 201 5.29 9.48 16.05
CA PHE A 201 4.39 9.19 14.93
C PHE A 201 5.01 8.24 13.90
N TYR A 202 6.24 8.49 13.44
CA TYR A 202 6.79 7.74 12.30
C TYR A 202 6.88 6.23 12.57
N ARG A 203 6.98 5.81 13.83
CA ARG A 203 7.05 4.39 14.24
C ARG A 203 5.82 3.59 13.82
N TYR A 204 4.70 4.26 13.55
CA TYR A 204 3.49 3.62 13.03
C TYR A 204 3.53 3.44 11.51
N ILE A 205 4.44 4.10 10.79
CA ILE A 205 4.53 4.00 9.32
C ILE A 205 5.19 2.66 8.96
N ALA A 206 4.35 1.66 8.69
CA ALA A 206 4.80 0.31 8.35
C ALA A 206 5.11 0.12 6.87
N ARG A 207 4.51 0.96 6.01
CA ARG A 207 4.66 0.88 4.54
C ARG A 207 4.62 2.24 3.87
N ILE A 208 5.40 2.36 2.80
CA ILE A 208 5.28 3.38 1.76
C ILE A 208 5.01 2.68 0.42
N ASN A 209 3.86 2.96 -0.17
CA ASN A 209 3.61 2.64 -1.57
C ASN A 209 3.99 3.86 -2.41
N VAL A 210 4.73 3.67 -3.51
CA VAL A 210 5.05 4.72 -4.46
C VAL A 210 4.33 4.39 -5.76
N ASP A 211 3.22 5.06 -6.00
CA ASP A 211 2.47 4.93 -7.25
C ASP A 211 3.12 5.80 -8.34
N GLU A 212 3.12 5.32 -9.58
CA GLU A 212 3.88 5.91 -10.69
C GLU A 212 5.36 6.17 -10.35
N ALA A 213 6.05 5.15 -9.82
CA ALA A 213 7.42 5.28 -9.36
C ALA A 213 8.44 5.69 -10.46
N HIS A 214 8.08 5.63 -11.75
CA HIS A 214 8.90 6.23 -12.81
C HIS A 214 9.07 7.76 -12.65
N CYS A 215 8.13 8.44 -11.97
CA CYS A 215 8.18 9.87 -11.68
C CYS A 215 9.43 10.25 -10.88
N ILE A 216 10.03 9.32 -10.12
CA ILE A 216 11.32 9.54 -9.43
C ILE A 216 12.40 9.99 -10.41
N HIS A 217 12.47 9.32 -11.57
CA HIS A 217 13.42 9.66 -12.61
C HIS A 217 12.86 10.79 -13.47
N ILE A 218 11.68 10.61 -14.09
CA ILE A 218 11.18 11.50 -15.15
C ILE A 218 10.87 12.91 -14.61
N ASP A 219 10.13 13.00 -13.52
CA ASP A 219 9.71 14.30 -12.97
C ASP A 219 10.66 14.79 -11.88
N GLY A 220 11.33 13.86 -11.20
CA GLY A 220 12.10 14.11 -9.99
C GLY A 220 13.53 14.58 -10.23
N LEU A 221 14.11 14.29 -11.40
CA LEU A 221 15.49 14.62 -11.73
C LEU A 221 15.59 15.65 -12.87
N PRO A 222 16.65 16.48 -12.89
CA PRO A 222 16.97 17.31 -14.04
C PRO A 222 17.32 16.45 -15.25
N HIS A 223 16.84 16.85 -16.44
CA HIS A 223 17.10 16.16 -17.71
C HIS A 223 17.37 17.16 -18.82
N TYR A 224 18.31 16.84 -19.71
CA TYR A 224 18.61 17.63 -20.90
C TYR A 224 18.91 19.12 -20.61
N GLY A 225 19.56 19.41 -19.48
CA GLY A 225 19.88 20.77 -19.05
C GLY A 225 18.70 21.56 -18.45
N MET A 226 17.53 20.92 -18.27
CA MET A 226 16.37 21.51 -17.61
C MET A 226 16.26 21.04 -16.15
N ASP A 227 15.80 21.94 -15.29
CA ASP A 227 15.48 21.60 -13.90
C ASP A 227 14.39 20.52 -13.81
N ALA A 228 14.40 19.78 -12.71
CA ALA A 228 13.37 18.79 -12.42
C ALA A 228 11.97 19.45 -12.36
N PHE A 229 10.99 18.84 -13.03
CA PHE A 229 9.61 19.33 -13.04
C PHE A 229 8.96 19.27 -11.65
N ARG A 230 9.16 18.15 -10.94
CA ARG A 230 8.68 17.91 -9.56
C ARG A 230 9.82 17.34 -8.71
N PRO A 231 10.76 18.19 -8.25
CA PRO A 231 11.98 17.76 -7.57
C PRO A 231 11.73 16.94 -6.28
N ALA A 232 10.54 17.04 -5.69
CA ALA A 232 10.17 16.25 -4.52
C ALA A 232 10.25 14.73 -4.79
N TRP A 233 9.93 14.29 -6.01
CA TRP A 233 10.04 12.89 -6.43
C TRP A 233 11.48 12.38 -6.46
N GLY A 234 12.42 13.22 -6.88
CA GLY A 234 13.84 12.87 -6.94
C GLY A 234 14.48 12.74 -5.56
N ARG A 235 13.79 13.18 -4.49
CA ARG A 235 14.31 13.29 -3.13
C ARG A 235 13.61 12.34 -2.14
N LEU A 236 13.00 11.25 -2.63
CA LEU A 236 12.34 10.26 -1.78
C LEU A 236 13.32 9.43 -0.93
N ASP A 237 14.58 9.34 -1.34
CA ASP A 237 15.67 8.76 -0.55
C ASP A 237 15.91 9.52 0.76
N GLU A 238 15.75 10.85 0.76
CA GLU A 238 15.78 11.65 2.00
C GLU A 238 14.63 11.28 2.94
N ILE A 239 13.43 11.03 2.39
CA ILE A 239 12.29 10.58 3.19
C ILE A 239 12.55 9.18 3.73
N LYS A 240 13.08 8.27 2.91
CA LYS A 240 13.47 6.92 3.33
C LYS A 240 14.47 6.95 4.48
N ALA A 241 15.44 7.86 4.46
CA ALA A 241 16.43 8.02 5.52
C ALA A 241 15.84 8.46 6.88
N LEU A 242 14.67 9.12 6.88
CA LEU A 242 13.98 9.55 8.09
C LEU A 242 13.12 8.44 8.74
N LEU A 243 12.65 7.49 7.94
CA LEU A 243 11.71 6.47 8.40
C LEU A 243 12.44 5.29 9.06
N PRO A 244 11.74 4.48 9.88
CA PRO A 244 12.28 3.25 10.43
C PRO A 244 12.85 2.35 9.33
N ARG A 245 13.96 1.67 9.62
CA ARG A 245 14.51 0.64 8.72
C ARG A 245 13.50 -0.49 8.44
N SER A 246 12.53 -0.70 9.33
CA SER A 246 11.46 -1.67 9.17
C SER A 246 10.32 -1.21 8.25
N THR A 247 10.31 0.06 7.82
CA THR A 247 9.31 0.56 6.86
C THR A 247 9.56 -0.05 5.48
N ARG A 248 8.58 -0.79 4.99
CA ARG A 248 8.64 -1.44 3.68
C ARG A 248 8.30 -0.46 2.58
N TRP A 249 9.01 -0.53 1.46
CA TRP A 249 8.75 0.31 0.29
C TRP A 249 8.30 -0.57 -0.87
N SER A 250 7.17 -0.22 -1.46
CA SER A 250 6.57 -0.92 -2.60
C SER A 250 6.38 0.07 -3.74
N LEU A 251 7.08 -0.14 -4.85
CA LEU A 251 7.16 0.79 -5.97
C LEU A 251 6.35 0.23 -7.12
N PHE A 252 5.43 1.01 -7.66
CA PHE A 252 4.47 0.56 -8.66
C PHE A 252 4.59 1.44 -9.90
N SER A 253 4.76 0.83 -11.07
CA SER A 253 4.61 1.54 -12.33
C SER A 253 4.27 0.63 -13.49
N ALA A 254 3.71 1.21 -14.56
CA ALA A 254 3.45 0.51 -15.80
C ALA A 254 4.74 0.08 -16.50
N THR A 255 5.72 0.98 -16.57
CA THR A 255 6.96 0.77 -17.31
C THR A 255 8.16 1.22 -16.49
N PHE A 256 9.25 0.47 -16.64
CA PHE A 256 10.57 0.85 -16.13
C PHE A 256 11.61 0.56 -17.21
N PRO A 257 11.84 1.49 -18.15
CA PRO A 257 13.02 1.45 -19.02
C PRO A 257 14.29 1.23 -18.19
N PRO A 258 15.33 0.53 -18.71
CA PRO A 258 16.48 0.13 -17.91
C PRO A 258 17.15 1.27 -17.12
N HIS A 259 17.27 2.46 -17.70
CA HIS A 259 17.86 3.64 -17.04
C HIS A 259 16.96 4.21 -15.91
N ILE A 260 15.64 4.14 -16.07
CA ILE A 260 14.67 4.50 -15.03
C ILE A 260 14.70 3.47 -13.90
N LEU A 261 14.72 2.18 -14.26
CA LEU A 261 14.79 1.08 -13.31
C LEU A 261 16.02 1.21 -12.40
N ASP A 262 17.19 1.39 -13.01
CA ASP A 262 18.46 1.57 -12.31
C ASP A 262 18.42 2.77 -11.35
N THR A 263 17.88 3.90 -11.80
CA THR A 263 17.71 5.10 -10.95
C THR A 263 16.84 4.82 -9.73
N VAL A 264 15.69 4.19 -9.96
CA VAL A 264 14.70 3.91 -8.91
C VAL A 264 15.23 2.90 -7.90
N GLN A 265 15.90 1.84 -8.38
CA GLN A 265 16.54 0.83 -7.53
C GLN A 265 17.59 1.47 -6.63
N LYS A 266 18.54 2.21 -7.21
CA LYS A 266 19.64 2.85 -6.47
C LYS A 266 19.15 3.81 -5.38
N LYS A 267 18.03 4.51 -5.61
CA LYS A 267 17.49 5.45 -4.62
C LYS A 267 16.71 4.78 -3.50
N LEU A 268 15.86 3.81 -3.80
CA LEU A 268 14.82 3.38 -2.86
C LEU A 268 14.84 1.91 -2.48
N LEU A 269 15.61 1.06 -3.16
CA LEU A 269 15.56 -0.38 -2.92
C LEU A 269 16.91 -0.90 -2.38
N PRO A 270 16.90 -1.79 -1.38
CA PRO A 270 18.10 -2.55 -1.02
C PRO A 270 18.43 -3.56 -2.12
N SER A 271 19.55 -4.29 -2.01
CA SER A 271 19.90 -5.38 -2.93
C SER A 271 18.90 -6.55 -2.88
N ASP A 272 18.29 -6.81 -1.72
CA ASP A 272 17.35 -7.90 -1.49
C ASP A 272 15.89 -7.40 -1.50
N TYR A 273 15.38 -7.13 -2.70
CA TYR A 273 13.99 -6.74 -2.95
C TYR A 273 13.35 -7.69 -3.97
N GLU A 274 12.01 -7.76 -3.96
CA GLU A 274 11.26 -8.58 -4.90
C GLU A 274 10.87 -7.76 -6.14
N HIS A 275 11.29 -8.18 -7.33
CA HIS A 275 10.87 -7.59 -8.60
C HIS A 275 9.77 -8.42 -9.25
N ILE A 276 8.55 -7.89 -9.28
CA ILE A 276 7.39 -8.51 -9.91
C ILE A 276 7.15 -7.82 -11.25
N HIS A 277 7.58 -8.47 -12.33
CA HIS A 277 7.40 -7.99 -13.70
C HIS A 277 6.28 -8.76 -14.40
N ILE A 278 5.34 -8.04 -15.01
CA ILE A 278 4.33 -8.60 -15.91
C ILE A 278 4.49 -7.96 -17.27
N THR A 279 4.84 -8.78 -18.24
CA THR A 279 4.70 -8.45 -19.65
C THR A 279 3.22 -8.50 -20.01
N SER A 280 2.73 -7.45 -20.65
CA SER A 280 1.48 -7.57 -21.42
C SER A 280 1.74 -8.56 -22.55
N ASN A 281 1.08 -9.71 -22.52
CA ASN A 281 0.93 -10.54 -23.71
C ASN A 281 -0.02 -9.85 -24.69
#